data_AF-A0A946LFM7-F1
#
_entry.id   AF-A0A946LFM7-F1
#
_cell.length_a   1.000
_cell.length_b   1.000
_cell.length_c   1.000
_cell.angle_alpha   90.00
_cell.angle_beta   90.00
_cell.angle_gamma   90.00
#
_symmetry.space_group_name_H-M   'P 1'
#
loop_
_entity.id
_entity.type
_entity.pdbx_description
1 polymer ?
#
loop_
_entity_poly.entity_id
_entity_poly.type
_entity_poly.pdbx_seq_one_letter_code
_entity_poly.pdbx_strand_id
1 'polypeptide(L)'
;MPTLAEDRRYLEAALAELKNYLLSDVLFYPLTAPMPRLTIGGMLLAQRRLHAQKSASPLDFELDTLRTKWRAAWEKKSAKELDARLTLWRNYLNDYRNDENQADHYRHEVRWRVMSELLLDEISQGSAELVGLDQLLRAKFQSGEFIWNDTLKSEFPQDKFWFLYGKLE
;
A
#
# COMPACT_ATOMS: atom_id res chain seq x y z
N MET A 1 -11.40 3.78 5.12
CA MET A 1 -10.06 3.39 5.62
C MET A 1 -10.27 2.63 6.92
N PRO A 2 -9.49 1.57 7.19
CA PRO A 2 -9.48 0.91 8.50
C PRO A 2 -9.15 1.91 9.62
N THR A 3 -9.52 1.60 10.84
CA THR A 3 -9.05 2.26 12.06
C THR A 3 -7.65 1.76 12.43
N LEU A 4 -6.94 2.51 13.28
CA LEU A 4 -5.63 2.07 13.77
C LEU A 4 -5.71 0.79 14.63
N ALA A 5 -6.83 0.56 15.32
CA ALA A 5 -7.07 -0.69 16.04
C ALA A 5 -7.29 -1.88 15.09
N GLU A 6 -7.88 -1.65 13.91
CA GLU A 6 -7.99 -2.66 12.85
C GLU A 6 -6.63 -2.92 12.21
N ASP A 7 -5.81 -1.89 11.97
CA ASP A 7 -4.45 -2.06 11.45
C ASP A 7 -3.60 -2.93 12.39
N ARG A 8 -3.67 -2.69 13.71
CA ARG A 8 -2.96 -3.49 14.72
C ARG A 8 -3.39 -4.95 14.69
N ARG A 9 -4.70 -5.21 14.75
CA ARG A 9 -5.25 -6.58 14.70
C ARG A 9 -4.89 -7.31 13.41
N TYR A 10 -4.91 -6.59 12.29
CA TYR A 10 -4.48 -7.13 11.00
C TYR A 10 -2.99 -7.49 11.01
N LEU A 11 -2.13 -6.60 11.51
CA LEU A 11 -0.68 -6.83 11.54
C LEU A 11 -0.31 -8.01 12.45
N GLU A 12 -0.95 -8.14 13.61
CA GLU A 12 -0.78 -9.28 14.52
C GLU A 12 -1.14 -10.62 13.85
N ALA A 13 -2.30 -10.70 13.20
CA ALA A 13 -2.71 -11.90 12.48
C ALA A 13 -1.83 -12.19 11.25
N ALA A 14 -1.41 -11.14 10.55
CA ALA A 14 -0.51 -11.24 9.40
C ALA A 14 0.86 -11.80 9.81
N LEU A 15 1.42 -11.35 10.92
CA LEU A 15 2.71 -11.82 11.44
C LEU A 15 2.67 -13.30 11.82
N ALA A 16 1.59 -13.75 12.47
CA ALA A 16 1.40 -15.16 12.82
C ALA A 16 1.42 -16.09 11.59
N GLU A 17 0.87 -15.64 10.46
CA GLU A 17 0.82 -16.41 9.21
C GLU A 17 1.96 -16.08 8.22
N LEU A 18 2.82 -15.10 8.52
CA LEU A 18 3.76 -14.53 7.55
C LEU A 18 4.68 -15.59 6.95
N LYS A 19 5.18 -16.52 7.76
CA LYS A 19 6.03 -17.62 7.27
C LYS A 19 5.28 -18.51 6.28
N ASN A 20 4.07 -18.96 6.63
CA ASN A 20 3.25 -19.81 5.77
C ASN A 20 2.90 -19.09 4.47
N TYR A 21 2.54 -17.81 4.59
CA TYR A 21 2.27 -16.94 3.48
C TYR A 21 3.46 -16.82 2.53
N LEU A 22 4.66 -16.47 3.03
CA LEU A 22 5.86 -16.30 2.20
C LEU A 22 6.27 -17.58 1.47
N LEU A 23 6.05 -18.75 2.09
CA LEU A 23 6.35 -20.06 1.49
C LEU A 23 5.26 -20.57 0.52
N SER A 24 4.08 -19.93 0.49
CA SER A 24 2.98 -20.30 -0.40
C SER A 24 3.06 -19.57 -1.75
N ASP A 25 2.39 -20.12 -2.77
CA ASP A 25 2.23 -19.46 -4.08
C ASP A 25 1.06 -18.44 -4.12
N VAL A 26 0.27 -18.37 -3.05
CA VAL A 26 -0.90 -17.49 -2.94
C VAL A 26 -0.44 -16.05 -2.72
N LEU A 27 -0.94 -15.12 -3.54
CA LEU A 27 -0.63 -13.69 -3.43
C LEU A 27 -1.52 -12.98 -2.40
N PHE A 28 -2.83 -13.25 -2.44
CA PHE A 28 -3.84 -12.72 -1.52
C PHE A 28 -4.25 -13.81 -0.52
N TYR A 29 -3.50 -13.92 0.57
CA TYR A 29 -3.61 -15.06 1.47
C TYR A 29 -4.79 -14.89 2.45
N PRO A 30 -5.63 -15.93 2.67
CA PRO A 30 -6.74 -15.86 3.61
C PRO A 30 -6.24 -15.60 5.04
N LEU A 31 -6.87 -14.65 5.74
CA LEU A 31 -6.84 -14.56 7.19
C LEU A 31 -8.23 -14.89 7.73
N THR A 32 -8.31 -15.13 9.04
CA THR A 32 -9.59 -15.39 9.72
C THR A 32 -10.52 -14.19 9.58
N ALA A 33 -11.72 -14.42 9.05
CA ALA A 33 -12.73 -13.37 8.88
C ALA A 33 -13.06 -12.69 10.23
N PRO A 34 -13.33 -11.37 10.24
CA PRO A 34 -13.56 -10.48 9.10
C PRO A 34 -12.30 -9.78 8.54
N MET A 35 -11.10 -10.34 8.75
CA MET A 35 -9.86 -9.67 8.33
C MET A 35 -9.69 -9.60 6.80
N PRO A 36 -9.07 -8.52 6.28
CA PRO A 36 -8.68 -8.48 4.89
C PRO A 36 -7.61 -9.54 4.59
N ARG A 37 -7.44 -9.87 3.31
CA ARG A 37 -6.40 -10.80 2.86
C ARG A 37 -5.01 -10.29 3.24
N LEU A 38 -4.13 -11.22 3.61
CA LEU A 38 -2.73 -10.97 3.86
C LEU A 38 -2.00 -10.71 2.53
N THR A 39 -1.32 -9.56 2.48
CA THR A 39 -0.46 -9.10 1.39
C THR A 39 0.69 -8.28 1.98
N ILE A 40 1.87 -8.27 1.38
CA ILE A 40 3.00 -7.46 1.86
C ILE A 40 2.65 -5.97 1.84
N GLY A 41 2.09 -5.46 0.74
CA GLY A 41 1.67 -4.06 0.62
C GLY A 41 0.60 -3.68 1.65
N GLY A 42 -0.31 -4.60 1.96
CA GLY A 42 -1.28 -4.45 3.05
C GLY A 42 -0.61 -4.31 4.42
N MET A 43 0.37 -5.17 4.73
CA MET A 43 1.12 -5.11 5.98
C MET A 43 1.92 -3.82 6.11
N LEU A 44 2.64 -3.42 5.05
CA LEU A 44 3.44 -2.19 5.03
C LEU A 44 2.56 -0.95 5.23
N LEU A 45 1.39 -0.90 4.59
CA LEU A 45 0.44 0.20 4.77
C LEU A 45 -0.09 0.25 6.20
N ALA A 46 -0.48 -0.90 6.78
CA ALA A 46 -0.95 -0.98 8.15
C ALA A 46 0.14 -0.54 9.15
N GLN A 47 1.37 -1.04 8.97
CA GLN A 47 2.53 -0.68 9.78
C GLN A 47 2.79 0.83 9.73
N ARG A 48 2.88 1.40 8.52
CA ARG A 48 3.16 2.84 8.35
C ARG A 48 2.08 3.72 8.95
N ARG A 49 0.81 3.30 8.88
CA ARG A 49 -0.30 4.01 9.55
C ARG A 49 -0.21 3.91 11.07
N LEU A 50 0.25 2.78 11.62
CA LEU A 50 0.47 2.61 13.06
C LEU A 50 1.60 3.50 13.59
N HIS A 51 2.63 3.78 12.79
CA HIS A 51 3.74 4.67 13.18
C HIS A 51 3.28 6.09 13.51
N ALA A 52 2.13 6.54 13.01
CA ALA A 52 1.52 7.82 13.36
C ALA A 52 1.20 7.95 14.87
N GLN A 53 1.07 6.83 15.59
CA GLN A 53 0.91 6.82 17.06
C GLN A 53 2.23 7.03 17.82
N LYS A 54 3.36 7.20 17.12
CA LYS A 54 4.70 7.51 17.66
C LYS A 54 5.14 6.57 18.79
N SER A 55 4.77 5.30 18.70
CA SER A 55 5.26 4.25 19.60
C SER A 55 5.92 3.16 18.79
N ALA A 56 7.19 2.88 19.09
CA ALA A 56 7.88 1.71 18.54
C ALA A 56 7.12 0.47 19.02
N SER A 57 6.50 -0.25 18.09
CA SER A 57 5.70 -1.41 18.42
C SER A 57 6.60 -2.65 18.43
N PRO A 58 6.41 -3.60 19.37
CA PRO A 58 7.02 -4.94 19.28
C PRO A 58 6.79 -5.60 17.92
N LEU A 59 5.66 -5.29 17.27
CA LEU A 59 5.30 -5.75 15.93
C LEU A 59 6.28 -5.28 14.85
N ASP A 60 6.90 -4.11 15.01
CA ASP A 60 7.88 -3.58 14.04
C ASP A 60 9.15 -4.42 14.04
N PHE A 61 9.65 -4.74 15.24
CA PHE A 61 10.84 -5.58 15.41
C PHE A 61 10.59 -7.00 14.92
N GLU A 62 9.40 -7.56 15.19
CA GLU A 62 9.04 -8.89 14.71
C GLU A 62 8.94 -8.93 13.18
N LEU A 63 8.30 -7.92 12.57
CA LEU A 63 8.21 -7.81 11.12
C LEU A 63 9.59 -7.71 10.49
N ASP A 64 10.47 -6.84 11.01
CA ASP A 64 11.81 -6.66 10.47
C ASP A 64 12.66 -7.94 10.59
N THR A 65 12.51 -8.66 11.72
CA THR A 65 13.17 -9.95 11.93
C THR A 65 12.73 -10.98 10.89
N LEU A 66 11.41 -11.10 10.65
CA LEU A 66 10.87 -12.04 9.67
C LEU A 66 11.19 -11.63 8.23
N ARG A 67 11.13 -10.33 7.92
CA ARG A 67 11.52 -9.75 6.64
C ARG A 67 12.97 -10.08 6.30
N THR A 68 13.88 -9.86 7.25
CA THR A 68 15.31 -10.14 7.07
C THR A 68 15.56 -11.65 6.93
N LYS A 69 14.92 -12.47 7.76
CA LYS A 69 15.06 -13.93 7.73
C LYS A 69 14.60 -14.55 6.41
N TRP A 70 13.53 -14.02 5.81
CA TRP A 70 12.92 -14.55 4.58
C TRP A 70 13.07 -13.60 3.39
N ARG A 71 14.16 -12.81 3.35
CA ARG A 71 14.34 -11.69 2.42
C ARG A 71 14.04 -12.04 0.96
N ALA A 72 14.57 -13.14 0.45
CA ALA A 72 14.35 -13.55 -0.94
C ALA A 72 12.87 -13.86 -1.26
N ALA A 73 12.17 -14.54 -0.36
CA ALA A 73 10.74 -14.83 -0.53
C ALA A 73 9.89 -13.57 -0.40
N TRP A 74 10.27 -12.67 0.52
CA TRP A 74 9.67 -11.35 0.69
C TRP A 74 9.80 -10.51 -0.57
N GLU A 75 11.02 -10.28 -1.07
CA GLU A 75 11.27 -9.51 -2.30
C GLU A 75 10.51 -10.07 -3.51
N LYS A 76 10.56 -11.39 -3.72
CA LYS A 76 9.84 -12.04 -4.81
C LYS A 76 8.33 -11.81 -4.73
N LYS A 77 7.78 -11.88 -3.52
CA LYS A 77 6.34 -11.67 -3.30
C LYS A 77 5.95 -10.20 -3.39
N SER A 78 6.82 -9.29 -2.96
CA SER A 78 6.65 -7.84 -3.12
C SER A 78 6.59 -7.45 -4.60
N ALA A 79 7.50 -7.98 -5.42
CA ALA A 79 7.50 -7.75 -6.87
C ALA A 79 6.19 -8.24 -7.52
N LYS A 80 5.77 -9.48 -7.18
CA LYS A 80 4.51 -10.05 -7.69
C LYS A 80 3.28 -9.25 -7.25
N GLU A 81 3.28 -8.72 -6.02
CA GLU A 81 2.21 -7.86 -5.55
C GLU A 81 2.21 -6.51 -6.27
N LEU A 82 3.39 -5.91 -6.48
CA LEU A 82 3.53 -4.63 -7.19
C LEU A 82 2.86 -4.70 -8.56
N ASP A 83 3.14 -5.74 -9.36
CA ASP A 83 2.50 -5.93 -10.67
C ASP A 83 0.97 -5.99 -10.59
N ALA A 84 0.44 -6.68 -9.57
CA ALA A 84 -1.00 -6.76 -9.34
C ALA A 84 -1.60 -5.41 -8.93
N ARG A 85 -0.90 -4.62 -8.10
CA ARG A 85 -1.34 -3.27 -7.69
C ARG A 85 -1.28 -2.28 -8.85
N LEU A 86 -0.24 -2.33 -9.68
CA LEU A 86 -0.10 -1.51 -10.87
C LEU A 86 -1.20 -1.81 -11.88
N THR A 87 -1.58 -3.08 -12.05
CA THR A 87 -2.72 -3.46 -12.90
C THR A 87 -4.03 -2.85 -12.40
N LEU A 88 -4.33 -2.93 -11.11
CA LEU A 88 -5.53 -2.31 -10.53
C LEU A 88 -5.52 -0.79 -10.69
N TRP A 89 -4.37 -0.16 -10.40
CA TRP A 89 -4.19 1.28 -10.53
C TRP A 89 -4.35 1.76 -11.98
N ARG A 90 -3.76 1.04 -12.94
CA ARG A 90 -3.89 1.29 -14.36
C ARG A 90 -5.34 1.18 -14.83
N ASN A 91 -6.06 0.16 -14.38
CA ASN A 91 -7.47 -0.01 -14.74
C ASN A 91 -8.29 1.19 -14.26
N TYR A 92 -8.13 1.60 -12.99
CA TYR A 92 -8.82 2.78 -12.47
C TYR A 92 -8.50 4.06 -13.25
N LEU A 93 -7.23 4.33 -13.54
CA LEU A 93 -6.86 5.52 -14.32
C LEU A 93 -7.41 5.49 -15.74
N ASN A 94 -7.50 4.31 -16.36
CA ASN A 94 -8.14 4.17 -17.67
C ASN A 94 -9.66 4.37 -17.59
N ASP A 95 -10.31 3.86 -16.55
CA ASP A 95 -11.74 4.04 -16.32
C ASP A 95 -12.06 5.53 -16.11
N TYR A 96 -11.26 6.24 -15.31
CA TYR A 96 -11.37 7.70 -15.15
C TYR A 96 -11.18 8.46 -16.46
N ARG A 97 -10.23 8.06 -17.31
CA ARG A 97 -10.05 8.69 -18.62
C ARG A 97 -11.26 8.52 -19.53
N ASN A 98 -12.02 7.44 -19.36
CA ASN A 98 -13.22 7.15 -20.15
C ASN A 98 -14.49 7.77 -19.54
N ASP A 99 -14.52 7.96 -18.22
CA ASP A 99 -15.63 8.49 -17.45
C ASP A 99 -15.13 9.33 -16.27
N GLU A 100 -15.26 10.66 -16.36
CA GLU A 100 -14.80 11.59 -15.33
C GLU A 100 -15.53 11.40 -13.98
N ASN A 101 -16.70 10.74 -13.97
CA ASN A 101 -17.41 10.41 -12.72
C ASN A 101 -16.61 9.47 -11.80
N GLN A 102 -15.55 8.82 -12.31
CA GLN A 102 -14.64 8.02 -11.50
C GLN A 102 -13.73 8.85 -10.58
N ALA A 103 -13.72 10.19 -10.72
CA ALA A 103 -12.96 11.08 -9.84
C ALA A 103 -13.32 10.89 -8.35
N ASP A 104 -14.60 10.65 -8.05
CA ASP A 104 -15.08 10.47 -6.67
C ASP A 104 -14.49 9.22 -5.99
N HIS A 105 -14.10 8.21 -6.78
CA HIS A 105 -13.47 6.99 -6.27
C HIS A 105 -11.98 7.17 -5.94
N TYR A 106 -11.35 8.29 -6.34
CA TYR A 106 -9.92 8.53 -6.17
C TYR A 106 -9.44 8.34 -4.74
N ARG A 107 -10.20 8.88 -3.77
CA ARG A 107 -9.88 8.80 -2.33
C ARG A 107 -9.74 7.35 -1.84
N HIS A 108 -10.48 6.43 -2.45
CA HIS A 108 -10.40 5.01 -2.15
C HIS A 108 -9.27 4.31 -2.94
N GLU A 109 -9.20 4.55 -4.25
CA GLU A 109 -8.32 3.79 -5.15
C GLU A 109 -6.85 4.21 -5.07
N VAL A 110 -6.56 5.44 -4.62
CA VAL A 110 -5.20 5.91 -4.36
C VAL A 110 -4.43 5.00 -3.39
N ARG A 111 -5.12 4.17 -2.60
CA ARG A 111 -4.48 3.15 -1.74
C ARG A 111 -3.58 2.20 -2.53
N TRP A 112 -3.93 1.87 -3.78
CA TRP A 112 -3.12 0.99 -4.62
C TRP A 112 -1.81 1.67 -4.98
N ARG A 113 -1.85 2.97 -5.32
CA ARG A 113 -0.65 3.77 -5.58
C ARG A 113 0.24 3.89 -4.34
N VAL A 114 -0.35 4.03 -3.15
CA VAL A 114 0.39 4.03 -1.87
C VAL A 114 1.06 2.69 -1.64
N MET A 115 0.34 1.57 -1.82
CA MET A 115 0.94 0.24 -1.67
C MET A 115 2.05 0.01 -2.69
N SER A 116 1.89 0.46 -3.94
CA SER A 116 2.95 0.38 -4.95
C SER A 116 4.21 1.14 -4.55
N GLU A 117 4.06 2.34 -3.95
CA GLU A 117 5.19 3.11 -3.42
C GLU A 117 5.94 2.34 -2.32
N LEU A 118 5.20 1.74 -1.38
CA LEU A 118 5.78 0.97 -0.27
C LEU A 118 6.44 -0.33 -0.75
N LEU A 119 5.86 -1.00 -1.76
CA LEU A 119 6.41 -2.22 -2.33
C LEU A 119 7.69 -1.96 -3.12
N LEU A 120 7.83 -0.78 -3.72
CA LEU A 120 9.05 -0.38 -4.42
C LEU A 120 10.25 -0.24 -3.48
N ASP A 121 10.03 0.24 -2.25
CA ASP A 121 11.09 0.28 -1.23
C ASP A 121 11.61 -1.12 -0.86
N GLU A 122 10.82 -2.16 -1.13
CA GLU A 122 11.14 -3.53 -0.79
C GLU A 122 11.85 -4.30 -1.88
N ILE A 123 11.96 -3.76 -3.11
CA ILE A 123 12.60 -4.45 -4.24
C ILE A 123 13.76 -3.61 -4.80
N SER A 124 14.70 -4.26 -5.48
CA SER A 124 15.90 -3.59 -6.02
C SER A 124 15.67 -2.85 -7.33
N GLN A 125 14.55 -3.11 -8.01
CA GLN A 125 14.25 -2.56 -9.34
C GLN A 125 13.07 -1.60 -9.27
N GLY A 126 13.20 -0.45 -9.93
CA GLY A 126 12.08 0.48 -10.14
C GLY A 126 11.04 -0.07 -11.11
N SER A 127 9.91 0.63 -11.23
CA SER A 127 8.86 0.30 -12.20
C SER A 127 8.67 1.43 -13.22
N ALA A 128 9.03 1.17 -14.48
CA ALA A 128 8.77 2.09 -15.59
C ALA A 128 7.26 2.28 -15.84
N GLU A 129 6.45 1.25 -15.58
CA GLU A 129 4.99 1.35 -15.64
C GLU A 129 4.47 2.38 -14.64
N LEU A 130 4.97 2.37 -13.41
CA LEU A 130 4.56 3.35 -12.41
C LEU A 130 4.87 4.79 -12.85
N VAL A 131 6.03 5.04 -13.45
CA VAL A 131 6.38 6.36 -14.00
C VAL A 131 5.36 6.81 -15.05
N GLY A 132 4.96 5.91 -15.95
CA GLY A 132 3.92 6.19 -16.94
C GLY A 132 2.55 6.48 -16.31
N LEU A 133 2.14 5.68 -15.32
CA LEU A 133 0.88 5.89 -14.59
C LEU A 133 0.88 7.21 -13.80
N ASP A 134 2.02 7.60 -13.23
CA ASP A 134 2.19 8.88 -12.54
C ASP A 134 2.08 10.07 -13.51
N GLN A 135 2.58 9.94 -14.74
CA GLN A 135 2.39 10.96 -15.78
C GLN A 135 0.91 11.12 -16.15
N LEU A 136 0.18 10.00 -16.29
CA LEU A 136 -1.26 10.02 -16.55
C LEU A 136 -2.02 10.68 -15.41
N LEU A 137 -1.70 10.34 -14.16
CA LEU A 137 -2.32 10.96 -12.99
C LEU A 137 -2.05 12.47 -12.97
N ARG A 138 -0.78 12.89 -13.14
CA ARG A 138 -0.38 14.30 -13.09
C ARG A 138 -1.08 15.18 -14.12
N ALA A 139 -1.47 14.63 -15.27
CA ALA A 139 -2.17 15.38 -16.30
C ALA A 139 -3.53 15.94 -15.84
N LYS A 140 -4.15 15.32 -14.83
CA LYS A 140 -5.48 15.66 -14.30
C LYS A 140 -5.50 15.88 -12.79
N PHE A 141 -4.33 15.83 -12.14
CA PHE A 141 -4.23 15.97 -10.70
C PHE A 141 -4.21 17.43 -10.28
N GLN A 142 -5.18 17.80 -9.45
CA GLN A 142 -5.25 19.09 -8.77
C GLN A 142 -4.64 18.95 -7.38
N SER A 143 -3.47 19.58 -7.16
CA SER A 143 -2.85 19.61 -5.84
C SER A 143 -3.76 20.31 -4.82
N GLY A 144 -3.75 19.81 -3.58
CA GLY A 144 -4.61 20.29 -2.52
C GLY A 144 -4.24 19.72 -1.16
N GLU A 145 -5.24 19.63 -0.28
CA GLU A 145 -5.07 19.12 1.07
C GLU A 145 -4.81 17.60 1.09
N PHE A 146 -4.29 17.12 2.22
CA PHE A 146 -4.08 15.70 2.45
C PHE A 146 -5.44 14.98 2.49
N ILE A 147 -5.62 13.96 1.65
CA ILE A 147 -6.93 13.33 1.46
C ILE A 147 -7.26 12.20 2.43
N TRP A 148 -6.38 11.88 3.38
CA TRP A 148 -6.68 10.93 4.45
C TRP A 148 -6.86 11.67 5.79
N ASN A 149 -6.87 10.95 6.91
CA ASN A 149 -6.94 11.57 8.23
C ASN A 149 -5.62 12.31 8.50
N ASP A 150 -5.70 13.59 8.87
CA ASP A 150 -4.55 14.45 9.17
C ASP A 150 -3.58 13.87 10.21
N THR A 151 -4.06 13.00 11.11
CA THR A 151 -3.20 12.29 12.07
C THR A 151 -2.14 11.43 11.39
N LEU A 152 -2.38 10.99 10.15
CA LEU A 152 -1.46 10.16 9.36
C LEU A 152 -0.44 10.99 8.57
N LYS A 153 -0.63 12.31 8.47
CA LYS A 153 0.14 13.18 7.57
C LYS A 153 1.66 13.12 7.82
N SER A 154 2.10 12.90 9.07
CA SER A 154 3.53 12.75 9.39
C SER A 154 4.16 11.52 8.74
N GLU A 155 3.38 10.47 8.51
CA GLU A 155 3.84 9.21 7.93
C GLU A 155 3.80 9.20 6.41
N PHE A 156 3.11 10.14 5.78
CA PHE A 156 2.98 10.18 4.31
C PHE A 156 3.48 11.51 3.76
N PRO A 157 4.78 11.82 3.83
CA PRO A 157 5.30 13.12 3.43
C PRO A 157 5.06 13.39 1.93
N GLN A 158 4.78 14.66 1.60
CA GLN A 158 4.28 15.07 0.28
C GLN A 158 5.28 14.87 -0.85
N ASP A 159 6.57 14.93 -0.58
CA ASP A 159 7.63 14.68 -1.57
C ASP A 159 7.53 13.26 -2.16
N LYS A 160 7.27 12.27 -1.30
CA LYS A 160 7.13 10.86 -1.69
C LYS A 160 5.69 10.49 -2.05
N PHE A 161 4.71 10.97 -1.28
CA PHE A 161 3.30 10.62 -1.41
C PHE A 161 2.45 11.76 -1.97
N TRP A 162 2.98 12.53 -2.93
CA TRP A 162 2.33 13.70 -3.53
C TRP A 162 0.89 13.44 -4.00
N PHE A 163 0.60 12.22 -4.46
CA PHE A 163 -0.72 11.78 -4.91
C PHE A 163 -1.77 11.73 -3.79
N LEU A 164 -1.37 11.80 -2.51
CA LEU A 164 -2.28 11.95 -1.37
C LEU A 164 -2.62 13.42 -1.05
N TYR A 165 -2.05 14.38 -1.79
CA TYR A 165 -2.19 15.83 -1.52
C TYR A 165 -2.93 16.51 -2.66
N GLY A 166 -4.19 16.15 -2.85
CA GLY A 166 -5.00 16.61 -3.96
C GLY A 166 -6.00 15.58 -4.46
N LYS A 167 -6.64 15.89 -5.58
CA LYS A 167 -7.71 15.09 -6.20
C LYS A 167 -7.58 15.11 -7.71
N LEU A 168 -8.34 14.25 -8.37
CA LEU A 168 -8.57 14.37 -9.81
C LEU A 168 -9.57 15.50 -10.10
N GLU A 169 -9.36 16.19 -11.22
CA GLU A 169 -10.29 17.17 -11.80
C GLU A 169 -11.64 16.54 -12.14
#